data_AF-A0A3D3FQ56-F1
#
_entry.id   AF-A0A3D3FQ56-F1
#
_cell.length_a   1.000
_cell.length_b   1.000
_cell.length_c   1.000
_cell.angle_alpha   90.00
_cell.angle_beta   90.00
_cell.angle_gamma   90.00
#
_symmetry.space_group_name_H-M   'P 1'
#
loop_
_entity.id
_entity.type
_entity.pdbx_description
1 polymer ?
#
loop_
_entity_poly.entity_id
_entity_poly.type
_entity_poly.pdbx_seq_one_letter_code
_entity_poly.pdbx_strand_id
1 'polypeptide(L)'
;MSSVTIHALDPELDERLKSEARRVHMSKNRLVKELLARSVGMRTGAGYADDYREFCGLWTVAERAAFDASQGGNESVDAEEWR
;
A
#
# COMPACT_ATOMS: atom_id res chain seq x y z
N MET A 1 15.65 14.58 3.47
CA MET A 1 15.08 13.50 4.30
C MET A 1 16.10 13.08 5.32
N SER A 2 15.76 13.05 6.60
CA SER A 2 16.60 12.47 7.64
C SER A 2 16.53 10.94 7.56
N SER A 3 17.69 10.27 7.53
CA SER A 3 17.79 8.81 7.61
C SER A 3 18.22 8.41 9.01
N VAL A 4 17.68 7.30 9.52
CA VAL A 4 18.08 6.71 10.80
C VAL A 4 18.45 5.26 10.55
N THR A 5 19.66 4.88 11.00
CA THR A 5 20.15 3.50 10.99
C THR A 5 20.24 3.01 12.42
N ILE A 6 19.60 1.88 12.72
CA ILE A 6 19.71 1.22 14.04
C ILE A 6 20.78 0.15 13.92
N HIS A 7 21.92 0.37 14.57
CA HIS A 7 23.02 -0.60 14.61
C HIS A 7 22.79 -1.64 15.70
N ALA A 8 23.28 -2.86 15.48
CA ALA A 8 23.22 -3.97 16.45
C ALA A 8 21.81 -4.22 17.02
N LEU A 9 20.80 -4.24 16.15
CA LEU A 9 19.46 -4.63 16.54
C LEU A 9 19.47 -6.10 16.97
N ASP A 10 18.98 -6.36 18.18
CA ASP A 10 18.89 -7.72 18.71
C ASP A 10 18.11 -8.64 17.73
N PRO A 11 18.63 -9.84 17.40
CA PRO A 11 17.98 -10.73 16.44
C PRO A 11 16.58 -11.19 16.83
N GLU A 12 16.32 -11.38 18.13
CA GLU A 12 14.99 -11.75 18.62
C GLU A 12 14.01 -10.60 18.44
N LEU A 13 14.45 -9.37 18.72
CA LEU A 13 13.67 -8.17 18.46
C LEU A 13 13.38 -7.98 16.97
N ASP A 14 14.34 -8.25 16.08
CA ASP A 14 14.11 -8.13 14.63
C ASP A 14 13.03 -9.09 14.12
N GLU A 15 13.09 -10.36 14.54
CA GLU A 15 12.09 -11.35 14.19
C GLU A 15 10.73 -11.03 14.81
N ARG A 16 10.69 -10.47 16.02
CA ARG A 16 9.44 -10.01 16.63
C ARG A 16 8.84 -8.81 15.90
N LEU A 17 9.65 -7.85 15.46
CA LEU A 17 9.18 -6.73 14.65
C LEU A 17 8.64 -7.20 13.31
N LYS A 18 9.26 -8.20 12.69
CA LYS A 18 8.83 -8.80 11.42
C LYS A 18 7.52 -9.57 11.56
N SER A 19 7.35 -10.35 12.63
CA SER A 19 6.10 -11.08 12.90
C SER A 19 4.95 -10.13 13.20
N GLU A 20 5.18 -9.10 14.02
CA GLU A 20 4.19 -8.07 14.32
C GLU A 20 3.81 -7.27 13.08
N ALA A 21 4.77 -6.88 12.24
CA ALA A 21 4.51 -6.17 10.98
C ALA A 21 3.59 -6.96 10.04
N ARG A 22 3.80 -8.29 9.93
CA ARG A 22 2.92 -9.19 9.19
C ARG A 22 1.52 -9.25 9.80
N ARG A 23 1.42 -9.38 11.12
CA ARG A 23 0.15 -9.45 11.86
C ARG A 23 -0.71 -8.19 11.65
N VAL A 24 -0.10 -7.02 11.56
CA VAL A 24 -0.81 -5.73 11.38
C VAL A 24 -0.83 -5.25 9.92
N HIS A 25 -0.40 -6.08 8.96
CA HIS A 25 -0.33 -5.76 7.53
C HIS A 25 0.44 -4.46 7.23
N MET A 26 1.56 -4.24 7.91
CA MET A 26 2.44 -3.07 7.69
C MET A 26 3.84 -3.51 7.26
N SER A 27 4.56 -2.61 6.60
CA SER A 27 6.01 -2.80 6.44
C SER A 27 6.72 -2.63 7.79
N LYS A 28 7.83 -3.34 8.00
CA LYS A 28 8.65 -3.21 9.23
C LYS A 28 9.01 -1.76 9.53
N ASN A 29 9.38 -0.99 8.51
CA ASN A 29 9.71 0.44 8.65
C ASN A 29 8.49 1.27 9.10
N ARG A 30 7.31 1.03 8.53
CA ARG A 30 6.07 1.72 8.96
C ARG A 30 5.74 1.40 10.41
N LEU A 31 5.84 0.13 10.80
CA LEU A 31 5.63 -0.28 12.19
C LEU A 31 6.61 0.43 13.14
N VAL A 32 7.91 0.44 12.82
CA VAL A 32 8.93 1.13 13.64
C VAL A 32 8.63 2.61 13.78
N LYS A 33 8.24 3.28 12.69
CA LYS A 33 7.82 4.70 12.73
C LYS A 33 6.59 4.91 13.62
N GLU A 34 5.58 4.04 13.54
CA GLU A 34 4.41 4.11 14.42
C GLU A 34 4.76 3.92 15.90
N LEU A 35 5.60 2.94 16.21
CA LEU A 35 6.04 2.68 17.57
C LEU A 35 6.81 3.87 18.16
N LEU A 36 7.75 4.43 17.39
CA LEU A 36 8.54 5.61 17.81
C LEU A 36 7.67 6.85 17.99
N ALA A 37 6.74 7.11 17.07
CA ALA A 37 5.84 8.25 17.19
C ALA A 37 4.92 8.11 18.42
N ARG A 38 4.35 6.93 18.64
CA ARG A 38 3.51 6.66 19.82
C ARG A 38 4.29 6.84 21.13
N SER A 39 5.55 6.40 21.19
CA SER A 39 6.35 6.52 22.42
C SER A 39 6.67 7.97 22.80
N VAL A 40 6.71 8.88 21.82
CA VAL A 40 6.90 10.33 22.05
C VAL A 40 5.60 11.12 22.04
N GLY A 41 4.43 10.45 22.04
CA GLY A 41 3.12 11.09 22.04
C GLY A 41 2.71 11.75 20.72
N MET A 42 3.39 11.44 19.62
CA MET A 42 3.03 11.92 18.28
C MET A 42 1.97 11.00 17.64
N ARG A 43 0.98 11.61 16.99
CA ARG A 43 0.04 10.89 16.13
C ARG A 43 0.72 10.58 14.81
N THR A 44 0.77 9.31 14.40
CA THR A 44 1.12 8.95 13.04
C THR A 44 -0.08 9.16 12.13
N GLY A 45 0.04 10.07 11.17
CA GLY A 45 -0.96 10.24 10.12
C GLY A 45 -1.16 8.92 9.36
N ALA A 46 -2.42 8.62 9.02
CA ALA A 46 -2.77 7.49 8.18
C ALA A 46 -1.93 7.54 6.90
N GLY A 47 -1.22 6.45 6.62
CA GLY A 47 -0.22 6.40 5.57
C GLY A 47 -0.79 6.59 4.16
N TYR A 48 0.14 6.72 3.22
CA TYR A 48 0.11 6.78 1.74
C TYR A 48 -1.03 6.09 0.94
N ALA A 49 -2.04 5.50 1.56
CA ALA A 49 -3.18 4.88 0.90
C ALA A 49 -4.25 5.90 0.46
N ASP A 50 -4.23 7.13 0.98
CA ASP A 50 -5.22 8.17 0.63
C ASP A 50 -4.74 9.11 -0.49
N ASP A 51 -3.48 9.03 -0.91
CA ASP A 51 -2.90 9.92 -1.94
C ASP A 51 -3.65 9.81 -3.28
N TYR A 52 -4.26 8.66 -3.55
CA TYR A 52 -5.04 8.43 -4.78
C TYR A 52 -6.55 8.47 -4.57
N ARG A 53 -7.02 8.72 -3.34
CA ARG A 53 -8.46 8.69 -3.05
C ARG A 53 -9.21 9.74 -3.84
N GLU A 54 -8.60 10.88 -4.12
CA GLU A 54 -9.18 11.92 -4.97
C GLU A 54 -9.42 11.47 -6.42
N PHE A 55 -8.71 10.44 -6.89
CA PHE A 55 -8.86 9.90 -8.25
C PHE A 55 -9.84 8.71 -8.32
N CYS A 56 -10.33 8.21 -7.17
CA CYS A 56 -11.27 7.09 -7.14
C CYS A 56 -12.72 7.56 -7.29
N GLY A 57 -13.51 6.86 -8.12
CA GLY A 57 -14.97 7.07 -8.21
C GLY A 57 -15.40 8.32 -8.98
N LEU A 58 -14.50 8.92 -9.77
CA LEU A 58 -14.76 10.14 -10.53
C LEU A 58 -15.65 9.94 -11.77
N TRP A 59 -15.79 8.70 -12.24
CA TRP A 59 -16.52 8.44 -13.48
C TRP A 59 -18.02 8.51 -13.28
N THR A 60 -18.66 9.27 -14.16
CA THR A 60 -20.11 9.23 -14.32
C THR A 60 -20.54 7.88 -14.92
N VAL A 61 -21.83 7.57 -14.77
CA VAL A 61 -22.42 6.35 -15.35
C VAL A 61 -22.25 6.33 -16.87
N ALA A 62 -22.34 7.50 -17.53
CA ALA A 62 -22.18 7.62 -18.98
C ALA A 62 -20.73 7.34 -19.42
N GLU A 63 -19.74 7.88 -18.70
CA GLU A 63 -18.32 7.64 -18.98
C GLU A 63 -17.95 6.17 -18.77
N ARG A 64 -18.47 5.55 -17.71
CA ARG A 64 -18.30 4.11 -17.47
C ARG A 64 -18.89 3.28 -18.61
N ALA A 65 -20.11 3.57 -19.05
CA ALA A 65 -20.75 2.84 -20.14
C ALA A 65 -20.00 3.00 -21.48
N ALA A 66 -19.50 4.20 -21.78
CA ALA A 66 -18.72 4.46 -22.98
C ALA A 66 -17.36 3.71 -22.96
N PHE A 67 -16.71 3.67 -21.80
CA PHE A 67 -15.49 2.91 -21.63
C PHE A 67 -15.74 1.41 -21.77
N ASP A 68 -16.71 0.84 -21.06
CA ASP A 68 -17.04 -0.59 -21.13
C ASP A 68 -17.34 -1.01 -22.59
N ALA A 69 -18.10 -0.20 -23.33
CA ALA A 69 -18.35 -0.44 -24.77
C ALA A 69 -17.05 -0.40 -25.61
N SER A 70 -16.11 0.50 -25.29
CA SER A 70 -14.81 0.56 -25.99
C SER A 70 -13.90 -0.63 -25.69
N GLN A 71 -14.10 -1.29 -24.54
CA GLN A 71 -13.29 -2.44 -24.11
C GLN A 71 -13.81 -3.78 -24.62
N GLY A 72 -14.98 -3.84 -25.29
CA GLY A 72 -15.59 -5.11 -25.71
C GLY A 72 -14.69 -5.99 -26.60
N GLY A 73 -13.77 -5.39 -27.39
CA GLY A 73 -12.78 -6.16 -28.15
C GLY A 73 -11.67 -6.77 -27.30
N ASN A 74 -11.37 -6.18 -26.13
CA ASN A 74 -10.33 -6.60 -25.20
C ASN A 74 -10.85 -7.62 -24.16
N GLU A 75 -12.17 -7.83 -24.07
CA GLU A 75 -12.77 -8.82 -23.17
C GLU A 75 -12.53 -10.27 -23.65
N SER A 76 -12.35 -10.46 -24.94
CA SER A 76 -12.05 -11.76 -25.54
C SER A 76 -10.54 -11.98 -25.58
N VAL A 77 -10.06 -12.98 -24.86
CA VAL A 77 -8.66 -13.42 -24.97
C VAL A 77 -8.56 -14.43 -26.10
N ASP A 78 -7.86 -14.07 -27.16
CA ASP A 78 -7.49 -15.02 -28.21
C ASP A 78 -6.28 -15.84 -27.76
N ALA A 79 -6.47 -17.16 -27.61
CA ALA A 79 -5.42 -18.07 -27.21
C ALA A 79 -4.31 -18.22 -28.26
N GLU A 80 -4.57 -17.87 -29.53
CA GLU A 80 -3.56 -17.89 -30.59
C GLU A 80 -2.61 -16.69 -30.55
N GLU A 81 -3.03 -15.55 -29.99
CA GLU A 81 -2.17 -14.36 -29.80
C GLU A 81 -1.11 -14.55 -28.71
N TRP A 82 -1.20 -15.62 -27.91
CA TRP A 82 -0.31 -15.93 -26.78
C TRP A 82 0.71 -17.05 -27.09
N ARG A 83 0.85 -17.49 -28.35
CA ARG A 83 1.92 -18.41 -28.80
C ARG A 83 3.17 -17.66 -29.24
#